data_AF-A0A930BXB3-F1
#
_entry.id   AF-A0A930BXB3-F1
#
_cell.length_a   1.000
_cell.length_b   1.000
_cell.length_c   1.000
_cell.angle_alpha   90.00
_cell.angle_beta   90.00
_cell.angle_gamma   90.00
#
_symmetry.space_group_name_H-M   'P 1'
#
loop_
_entity.id
_entity.type
_entity.pdbx_description
1 polymer ?
#
loop_
_entity_poly.entity_id
_entity_poly.type
_entity_poly.pdbx_seq_one_letter_code
_entity_poly.pdbx_strand_id
1 'polypeptide(L)'
;MAERQYTQLAALPGESLHARAGQRFEVDVDLSVGGLDAEVDGEQLKVLYRMAFNQLAEGWSWQPLADPAVEDYYRFKFLPLQSVTVERGEYVHEDKIGTPQQMKVNWRYDYFLAFENLYDFYARTPDDDAGFSASLPSGVAGHVGMRAVAHLVEPLISESTTFWKATHGRPVDFTLKKRY
;
A
#
# COMPACT_ATOMS: atom_id res chain seq x y z
N MET A 1 12.52 -3.89 5.42
CA MET A 1 11.76 -3.86 4.15
C MET A 1 10.65 -4.90 4.19
N ALA A 2 9.43 -4.47 3.90
CA ALA A 2 8.22 -5.28 3.97
C ALA A 2 8.28 -6.50 3.04
N GLU A 3 8.83 -6.34 1.83
CA GLU A 3 9.00 -7.41 0.85
C GLU A 3 9.70 -8.64 1.42
N ARG A 4 10.83 -8.44 2.11
CA ARG A 4 11.63 -9.54 2.66
C ARG A 4 10.84 -10.29 3.73
N GLN A 5 10.19 -9.56 4.63
CA GLN A 5 9.43 -10.17 5.73
C GLN A 5 8.22 -10.95 5.20
N TYR A 6 7.46 -10.36 4.29
CA TYR A 6 6.33 -11.03 3.67
C TYR A 6 6.78 -12.29 2.93
N THR A 7 7.83 -12.21 2.12
CA THR A 7 8.35 -13.35 1.35
C THR A 7 8.83 -14.48 2.27
N GLN A 8 9.47 -14.14 3.40
CA GLN A 8 9.89 -15.13 4.40
C GLN A 8 8.69 -15.83 5.06
N LEU A 9 7.65 -15.08 5.44
CA LEU A 9 6.44 -15.64 6.02
C LEU A 9 5.68 -16.51 5.00
N ALA A 10 5.53 -16.04 3.76
CA ALA A 10 4.83 -16.73 2.69
C ALA A 10 5.52 -18.03 2.26
N ALA A 11 6.82 -18.19 2.55
CA ALA A 11 7.56 -19.42 2.27
C ALA A 11 7.43 -20.47 3.39
N LEU A 12 6.80 -20.15 4.53
CA LEU A 12 6.63 -21.09 5.63
C LEU A 12 5.55 -22.13 5.33
N PRO A 13 5.72 -23.39 5.77
CA PRO A 13 4.62 -24.37 5.81
C PRO A 13 3.46 -23.87 6.69
N GLY A 14 2.23 -24.30 6.39
CA GLY A 14 1.02 -23.83 7.07
C GLY A 14 1.10 -23.87 8.60
N GLU A 15 1.48 -25.01 9.19
CA GLU A 15 1.63 -25.13 10.66
C GLU A 15 2.67 -24.16 11.25
N SER A 16 3.79 -23.99 10.54
CA SER A 16 4.84 -23.04 10.95
C SER A 16 4.41 -21.59 10.78
N LEU A 17 3.53 -21.29 9.83
CA LEU A 17 2.94 -19.97 9.63
C LEU A 17 1.94 -19.66 10.75
N HIS A 18 1.02 -20.57 11.04
CA HIS A 18 0.04 -20.41 12.14
C HIS A 18 0.73 -20.20 13.50
N ALA A 19 1.84 -20.90 13.74
CA ALA A 19 2.65 -20.72 14.96
C ALA A 19 3.26 -19.31 15.12
N ARG A 20 3.19 -18.45 14.09
CA ARG A 20 3.64 -17.05 14.14
C ARG A 20 2.54 -16.09 14.63
N ALA A 21 1.30 -16.56 14.82
CA ALA A 21 0.24 -15.73 15.41
C ALA A 21 0.69 -15.16 16.75
N GLY A 22 0.39 -13.89 17.00
CA GLY A 22 0.83 -13.14 18.17
C GLY A 22 2.31 -12.70 18.13
N GLN A 23 3.10 -13.11 17.13
CA GLN A 23 4.48 -12.63 17.01
C GLN A 23 4.48 -11.15 16.62
N ARG A 24 5.32 -10.38 17.31
CA ARG A 24 5.61 -8.99 16.95
C ARG A 24 6.41 -8.93 15.65
N PHE A 25 5.96 -8.10 14.72
CA PHE A 25 6.71 -7.73 13.53
C PHE A 25 6.98 -6.23 13.52
N GLU A 26 8.14 -5.86 12.98
CA GLU A 26 8.60 -4.49 12.89
C GLU A 26 9.12 -4.24 11.48
N VAL A 27 8.67 -3.17 10.85
CA VAL A 27 9.08 -2.84 9.49
C VAL A 27 9.28 -1.34 9.34
N ASP A 28 10.44 -0.96 8.81
CA ASP A 28 10.69 0.41 8.40
C ASP A 28 9.80 0.73 7.19
N VAL A 29 9.09 1.86 7.28
CA VAL A 29 8.24 2.39 6.22
C VAL A 29 9.15 3.08 5.21
N ASP A 30 9.03 2.72 3.95
CA ASP A 30 9.69 3.42 2.86
C ASP A 30 8.98 4.77 2.65
N LEU A 31 9.57 5.86 3.12
CA LEU A 31 9.01 7.21 2.98
C LEU A 31 9.26 7.80 1.58
N SER A 32 10.06 7.14 0.73
CA SER A 32 10.36 7.62 -0.63
C SER A 32 9.22 7.39 -1.63
N VAL A 33 8.32 6.45 -1.34
CA VAL A 33 7.13 6.16 -2.16
C VAL A 33 6.00 7.17 -1.96
N GLY A 34 6.21 8.20 -1.13
CA GLY A 34 5.29 9.32 -0.93
C GLY A 34 4.45 9.21 0.33
N GLY A 35 3.60 10.22 0.55
CA GLY A 35 2.69 10.31 1.70
C GLY A 35 3.27 11.01 2.93
N LEU A 36 4.57 11.28 2.98
CA LEU A 36 5.19 12.09 4.03
C LEU A 36 5.18 13.57 3.64
N ASP A 37 4.50 14.38 4.44
CA ASP A 37 4.59 15.83 4.44
C ASP A 37 5.27 16.30 5.72
N ALA A 38 6.25 17.21 5.58
CA ALA A 38 7.04 17.72 6.68
C ALA A 38 7.23 19.23 6.51
N GLU A 39 6.68 20.01 7.44
CA GLU A 39 6.72 21.47 7.40
C GLU A 39 7.37 22.01 8.68
N VAL A 40 8.33 22.92 8.52
CA VAL A 40 8.95 23.61 9.65
C VAL A 40 8.11 24.82 10.02
N ASP A 41 7.66 24.87 11.27
CA ASP A 41 6.95 25.98 11.89
C ASP A 41 7.72 26.43 13.15
N GLY A 42 8.62 27.40 12.95
CA GLY A 42 9.52 27.89 14.00
C GLY A 42 10.48 26.81 14.52
N GLU A 43 10.39 26.50 15.81
CA GLU A 43 11.21 25.46 16.46
C GLU A 43 10.64 24.03 16.29
N GLN A 44 9.49 23.91 15.62
CA GLN A 44 8.83 22.63 15.42
C GLN A 44 8.86 22.21 13.95
N LEU A 45 8.97 20.90 13.74
CA LEU A 45 8.70 20.21 12.50
C LEU A 45 7.36 19.49 12.65
N LYS A 46 6.36 19.92 11.90
CA LYS A 46 5.08 19.23 11.77
C LYS A 46 5.22 18.17 10.71
N VAL A 47 5.07 16.91 11.11
CA VAL A 47 5.12 15.75 10.21
C VAL A 47 3.71 15.18 10.09
N LEU A 48 3.29 14.88 8.87
CA LEU A 48 2.07 14.14 8.56
C LEU A 48 2.41 13.04 7.57
N TYR A 49 2.18 11.80 7.96
CA TYR A 49 2.23 10.65 7.06
C TYR A 49 0.80 10.25 6.69
N ARG A 50 0.38 10.58 5.47
CA ARG A 50 -0.97 10.33 4.96
C ARG A 50 -1.19 8.85 4.73
N MET A 51 -2.30 8.35 5.24
CA MET A 51 -2.82 7.05 4.79
C MET A 51 -3.39 7.25 3.39
N ALA A 52 -3.21 6.26 2.52
CA ALA A 52 -3.73 6.34 1.17
C ALA A 52 -5.13 5.70 1.10
N PHE A 53 -5.99 6.29 0.27
CA PHE A 53 -7.41 5.94 0.21
C PHE A 53 -7.78 5.20 -1.08
N ASN A 54 -7.29 5.63 -2.25
CA ASN A 54 -8.09 5.42 -3.48
C ASN A 54 -7.39 4.83 -4.72
N GLN A 55 -6.09 4.50 -4.71
CA GLN A 55 -5.42 3.95 -5.92
C GLN A 55 -4.88 2.52 -5.75
N LEU A 56 -4.57 2.12 -4.53
CA LEU A 56 -4.08 0.78 -4.24
C LEU A 56 -5.20 -0.24 -4.12
N ALA A 57 -6.45 0.16 -3.86
CA ALA A 57 -7.51 -0.74 -3.41
C ALA A 57 -8.60 -1.09 -4.43
N GLU A 58 -8.50 -0.61 -5.68
CA GLU A 58 -9.47 -0.91 -6.74
C GLU A 58 -9.78 -2.41 -6.83
N GLY A 59 -11.07 -2.75 -6.73
CA GLY A 59 -11.61 -4.10 -6.90
C GLY A 59 -11.69 -4.99 -5.66
N TRP A 60 -11.06 -4.66 -4.52
CA TRP A 60 -11.02 -5.55 -3.35
C TRP A 60 -11.73 -5.01 -2.09
N SER A 61 -11.62 -3.71 -1.79
CA SER A 61 -12.26 -3.10 -0.61
C SER A 61 -13.44 -2.19 -0.96
N TRP A 62 -13.82 -2.15 -2.23
CA TRP A 62 -14.85 -1.26 -2.76
C TRP A 62 -16.26 -1.67 -2.32
N GLN A 63 -17.02 -0.72 -1.79
CA GLN A 63 -18.43 -0.84 -1.42
C GLN A 63 -19.28 0.14 -2.26
N PRO A 64 -19.80 -0.27 -3.44
CA PRO A 64 -20.48 0.64 -4.37
C PRO A 64 -21.77 1.28 -3.85
N LEU A 65 -22.37 0.72 -2.80
CA LEU A 65 -23.64 1.16 -2.23
C LEU A 65 -23.49 1.81 -0.84
N ALA A 66 -22.26 2.08 -0.40
CA ALA A 66 -22.00 2.71 0.88
C ALA A 66 -22.58 4.13 0.94
N ASP A 67 -23.30 4.46 2.01
CA ASP A 67 -23.72 5.82 2.29
C ASP A 67 -22.53 6.59 2.90
N PRO A 68 -21.95 7.60 2.22
CA PRO A 68 -20.76 8.31 2.69
C PRO A 68 -20.93 9.00 4.05
N ALA A 69 -22.18 9.26 4.48
CA ALA A 69 -22.45 9.83 5.80
C ALA A 69 -22.15 8.87 6.95
N VAL A 70 -22.19 7.55 6.70
CA VAL A 70 -22.10 6.50 7.73
C VAL A 70 -21.09 5.40 7.42
N GLU A 71 -20.80 5.17 6.14
CA GLU A 71 -19.90 4.14 5.64
C GLU A 71 -18.90 4.75 4.65
N ASP A 72 -17.75 4.10 4.49
CA ASP A 72 -16.77 4.53 3.49
C ASP A 72 -16.99 3.77 2.19
N TYR A 73 -16.79 4.47 1.07
CA TYR A 73 -16.76 3.86 -0.25
C TYR A 73 -15.69 2.76 -0.38
N TYR A 74 -14.62 2.84 0.43
CA TYR A 74 -13.62 1.78 0.60
C TYR A 74 -13.57 1.35 2.07
N ARG A 75 -13.80 0.05 2.34
CA ARG A 75 -13.84 -0.52 3.69
C ARG A 75 -12.56 -0.31 4.49
N PHE A 76 -11.40 -0.39 3.83
CA PHE A 76 -10.10 -0.31 4.48
C PHE A 76 -9.35 0.94 4.06
N LYS A 77 -8.68 1.60 5.01
CA LYS A 77 -7.55 2.50 4.71
C LYS A 77 -6.25 1.75 4.81
N PHE A 78 -5.25 2.22 4.08
CA PHE A 78 -3.97 1.56 4.04
C PHE A 78 -2.83 2.49 4.43
N LEU A 79 -1.95 1.96 5.26
CA LEU A 79 -0.63 2.52 5.54
C LEU A 79 0.36 1.87 4.57
N PRO A 80 0.82 2.56 3.52
CA PRO A 80 1.83 2.02 2.62
C PRO A 80 3.10 1.72 3.41
N LEU A 81 3.71 0.57 3.15
CA LEU A 81 4.99 0.17 3.76
C LEU A 81 6.12 0.19 2.73
N GLN A 82 5.84 -0.31 1.53
CA GLN A 82 6.81 -0.44 0.43
C GLN A 82 6.07 -0.73 -0.88
N SER A 83 6.62 -0.26 -2.00
CA SER A 83 6.23 -0.68 -3.35
C SER A 83 7.45 -1.17 -4.13
N VAL A 84 7.32 -2.28 -4.85
CA VAL A 84 8.40 -2.87 -5.67
C VAL A 84 7.88 -3.12 -7.08
N THR A 85 8.56 -2.58 -8.08
CA THR A 85 8.25 -2.82 -9.49
C THR A 85 9.23 -3.83 -10.08
N VAL A 86 8.72 -4.80 -10.83
CA VAL A 86 9.50 -5.83 -11.52
C VAL A 86 9.11 -5.86 -12.99
N GLU A 87 10.05 -5.58 -13.87
CA GLU A 87 9.91 -5.81 -15.30
C GLU A 87 10.05 -7.31 -15.59
N ARG A 88 9.09 -7.88 -16.34
CA ARG A 88 9.00 -9.33 -16.61
C ARG A 88 9.34 -9.69 -18.05
N GLY A 89 9.62 -8.69 -18.88
CA GLY A 89 9.97 -8.86 -20.29
C GLY A 89 8.96 -8.17 -21.20
N GLU A 90 8.98 -8.59 -22.46
CA GLU A 90 8.24 -7.93 -23.53
C GLU A 90 7.88 -8.94 -24.64
N TYR A 91 6.81 -8.67 -25.38
CA TYR A 91 6.38 -9.50 -26.50
C TYR A 91 5.77 -8.64 -27.61
N VAL A 92 5.81 -9.12 -28.86
CA VAL A 92 5.15 -8.44 -29.99
C VAL A 92 3.70 -8.88 -30.06
N HIS A 93 2.78 -7.91 -30.16
CA HIS A 93 1.36 -8.17 -30.34
C HIS A 93 0.70 -7.11 -31.21
N GLU A 94 -0.35 -7.52 -31.91
CA GLU A 94 -1.16 -6.65 -32.74
C GLU A 94 -2.53 -6.48 -32.07
N ASP A 95 -2.67 -5.44 -31.25
CA ASP A 95 -3.96 -5.07 -30.63
C ASP A 95 -4.84 -4.28 -31.61
N LYS A 96 -4.22 -3.49 -32.50
CA LYS A 96 -4.88 -2.79 -33.59
C LYS A 96 -4.51 -3.43 -34.92
N ILE A 97 -5.52 -3.80 -35.71
CA ILE A 97 -5.36 -4.44 -37.01
C ILE A 97 -4.34 -3.70 -37.89
N GLY A 98 -3.36 -4.43 -38.41
CA GLY A 98 -2.26 -3.97 -39.24
C GLY A 98 -1.14 -3.24 -38.49
N THR A 99 -1.17 -3.20 -37.15
CA THR A 99 -0.20 -2.44 -36.33
C THR A 99 0.43 -3.32 -35.24
N PRO A 100 1.42 -4.18 -35.59
CA PRO A 100 2.22 -4.89 -34.59
C PRO A 100 2.99 -3.88 -33.72
N GLN A 101 2.99 -4.09 -32.41
CA GLN A 101 3.73 -3.26 -31.46
C GLN A 101 4.38 -4.10 -30.37
N GLN A 102 5.45 -3.56 -29.80
CA GLN A 102 6.11 -4.13 -28.63
C GLN A 102 5.28 -3.84 -27.38
N MET A 103 4.83 -4.90 -26.71
CA MET A 103 4.16 -4.86 -25.43
C MET A 103 5.16 -5.13 -24.31
N LYS A 104 5.07 -4.42 -23.19
CA LYS A 104 5.85 -4.66 -21.97
C LYS A 104 5.02 -5.37 -20.92
N VAL A 105 5.65 -6.16 -20.06
CA VAL A 105 5.00 -6.81 -18.91
C VAL A 105 5.62 -6.30 -17.63
N ASN A 106 4.82 -5.60 -16.81
CA ASN A 106 5.27 -4.99 -15.55
C ASN A 106 4.42 -5.47 -14.38
N TRP A 107 5.09 -5.88 -13.30
CA TRP A 107 4.44 -6.24 -12.05
C TRP A 107 4.77 -5.20 -10.98
N ARG A 108 3.78 -4.81 -10.18
CA ARG A 108 3.99 -4.00 -8.97
C ARG A 108 3.48 -4.76 -7.76
N TYR A 109 4.32 -4.89 -6.75
CA TYR A 109 3.98 -5.43 -5.44
C TYR A 109 3.86 -4.28 -4.47
N ASP A 110 2.68 -4.12 -3.87
CA ASP A 110 2.42 -3.11 -2.87
C ASP A 110 2.16 -3.79 -1.52
N TYR A 111 2.98 -3.40 -0.54
CA TYR A 111 2.92 -3.90 0.84
C TYR A 111 2.34 -2.79 1.72
N PHE A 112 1.31 -3.09 2.49
CA PHE A 112 0.63 -2.11 3.33
C PHE A 112 -0.01 -2.76 4.56
N LEU A 113 -0.34 -1.96 5.57
CA LEU A 113 -1.24 -2.38 6.65
C LEU A 113 -2.65 -1.87 6.35
N ALA A 114 -3.65 -2.75 6.41
CA ALA A 114 -5.05 -2.41 6.18
C ALA A 114 -5.78 -2.21 7.53
N PHE A 115 -6.52 -1.12 7.65
CA PHE A 115 -7.27 -0.75 8.85
C PHE A 115 -8.76 -0.69 8.52
N GLU A 116 -9.58 -1.48 9.23
CA GLU A 116 -11.04 -1.37 9.17
C GLU A 116 -11.63 -0.45 10.24
N ASN A 117 -10.84 -0.08 11.24
CA ASN A 117 -11.28 0.68 12.40
C ASN A 117 -10.65 2.09 12.45
N LEU A 118 -10.47 2.73 11.29
CA LEU A 118 -9.86 4.06 11.19
C LEU A 118 -10.49 5.08 12.15
N TYR A 119 -11.81 5.02 12.30
CA TYR A 119 -12.55 5.98 13.11
C TYR A 119 -12.40 5.79 14.62
N ASP A 120 -11.72 4.73 15.06
CA ASP A 120 -11.24 4.62 16.45
C ASP A 120 -10.08 5.58 16.71
N PHE A 121 -9.37 6.01 15.66
CA PHE A 121 -8.19 6.85 15.74
C PHE A 121 -8.44 8.29 15.24
N TYR A 122 -9.40 8.48 14.34
CA TYR A 122 -9.65 9.76 13.67
C TYR A 122 -11.15 10.10 13.64
N ALA A 123 -11.46 11.40 13.71
CA ALA A 123 -12.82 11.87 13.47
C ALA A 123 -13.23 11.61 12.01
N ARG A 124 -14.50 11.25 11.78
CA ARG A 124 -15.05 11.16 10.43
C ARG A 124 -15.25 12.55 9.86
N THR A 125 -14.28 13.00 9.07
CA THR A 125 -14.37 14.23 8.29
C THR A 125 -14.48 13.90 6.79
N PRO A 126 -15.21 14.71 5.99
CA PRO A 126 -15.27 14.52 4.54
C PRO A 126 -13.93 14.69 3.82
N ASP A 127 -12.93 15.29 4.47
CA ASP A 127 -11.59 15.49 3.91
C ASP A 127 -10.71 14.24 4.10
N ASP A 128 -10.01 13.86 3.02
CA ASP A 128 -9.22 12.64 2.85
C ASP A 128 -7.86 12.66 3.59
N ASP A 129 -7.68 13.56 4.56
CA ASP A 129 -6.37 13.85 5.16
C ASP A 129 -6.02 13.00 6.40
N ALA A 130 -6.60 11.80 6.49
CA ALA A 130 -6.29 10.88 7.59
C ALA A 130 -4.85 10.38 7.48
N GLY A 131 -4.12 10.48 8.59
CA GLY A 131 -2.70 10.13 8.62
C GLY A 131 -2.11 10.22 10.02
N PHE A 132 -0.90 9.71 10.17
CA PHE A 132 -0.16 9.78 11.43
C PHE A 132 0.56 11.12 11.49
N SER A 133 0.25 11.94 12.50
CA SER A 133 0.90 13.23 12.70
C SER A 133 1.82 13.22 13.93
N ALA A 134 2.89 14.00 13.85
CA ALA A 134 3.80 14.23 14.96
C ALA A 134 4.35 15.65 14.91
N SER A 135 4.61 16.23 16.09
CA SER A 135 5.42 17.44 16.22
C SER A 135 6.78 17.07 16.77
N LEU A 136 7.84 17.41 16.03
CA LEU A 136 9.23 17.09 16.35
C LEU A 136 10.06 18.38 16.44
N PRO A 137 11.26 18.36 17.05
CA PRO A 137 12.16 19.51 16.98
C PRO A 137 12.58 19.83 15.54
N SER A 138 12.62 21.10 15.14
CA SER A 138 12.97 21.48 13.76
C SER A 138 14.37 21.03 13.32
N GLY A 139 15.28 20.83 14.27
CA GLY A 139 16.64 20.31 14.01
C GLY A 139 16.71 18.89 13.45
N VAL A 140 15.61 18.14 13.42
CA VAL A 140 15.54 16.81 12.79
C VAL A 140 14.92 16.82 11.38
N ALA A 141 14.65 18.00 10.81
CA ALA A 141 14.16 18.13 9.45
C ALA A 141 15.09 17.41 8.45
N GLY A 142 14.50 16.62 7.55
CA GLY A 142 15.25 15.77 6.60
C GLY A 142 15.82 14.48 7.20
N HIS A 143 15.66 14.25 8.51
CA HIS A 143 16.13 13.05 9.22
C HIS A 143 14.97 12.25 9.86
N VAL A 144 13.78 12.38 9.28
CA VAL A 144 12.58 11.68 9.75
C VAL A 144 12.53 10.27 9.16
N GLY A 145 12.29 9.29 10.02
CA GLY A 145 12.00 7.92 9.65
C GLY A 145 10.75 7.43 10.37
N MET A 146 10.10 6.40 9.80
CA MET A 146 8.92 5.78 10.39
C MET A 146 9.10 4.27 10.45
N ARG A 147 8.69 3.68 11.58
CA ARG A 147 8.66 2.23 11.79
C ARG A 147 7.25 1.81 12.20
N ALA A 148 6.67 0.90 11.44
CA ALA A 148 5.44 0.24 11.83
C ALA A 148 5.76 -0.96 12.73
N VAL A 149 5.04 -1.08 13.83
CA VAL A 149 5.15 -2.18 14.79
C VAL A 149 3.75 -2.74 15.01
N ALA A 150 3.58 -4.03 14.78
CA ALA A 150 2.31 -4.70 15.02
C ALA A 150 2.51 -6.16 15.41
N HIS A 151 1.42 -6.82 15.79
CA HIS A 151 1.40 -8.25 16.08
C HIS A 151 0.61 -8.95 14.99
N LEU A 152 1.10 -10.11 14.56
CA LEU A 152 0.42 -10.93 13.58
C LEU A 152 -0.86 -11.52 14.20
N VAL A 153 -1.97 -11.42 13.49
CA VAL A 153 -3.26 -12.00 13.88
C VAL A 153 -3.72 -12.96 12.80
N GLU A 154 -4.51 -13.98 13.15
CA GLU A 154 -5.02 -14.92 12.15
C GLU A 154 -6.15 -14.30 11.33
N PRO A 155 -6.22 -14.59 10.01
CA PRO A 155 -5.24 -15.33 9.21
C PRO A 155 -4.00 -14.46 8.89
N LEU A 156 -2.80 -15.06 9.00
CA LEU A 156 -1.53 -14.33 8.98
C LEU A 156 -1.10 -13.71 7.64
N ILE A 157 -1.63 -14.20 6.52
CA ILE A 157 -1.22 -13.74 5.19
C ILE A 157 -2.46 -13.55 4.34
N SER A 158 -2.52 -12.41 3.68
CA SER A 158 -3.47 -12.18 2.61
C SER A 158 -2.80 -11.58 1.37
N GLU A 159 -3.28 -11.95 0.17
CA GLU A 159 -2.87 -11.37 -1.11
C GLU A 159 -4.12 -11.15 -1.98
N SER A 160 -4.16 -10.06 -2.72
CA SER A 160 -5.08 -9.91 -3.87
C SER A 160 -4.31 -9.51 -5.11
N THR A 161 -4.83 -9.88 -6.28
CA THR A 161 -4.19 -9.63 -7.57
C THR A 161 -5.18 -8.98 -8.54
N THR A 162 -4.73 -7.90 -9.19
CA THR A 162 -5.45 -7.24 -10.27
C THR A 162 -4.58 -7.22 -11.52
N PHE A 163 -5.17 -7.55 -12.67
CA PHE A 163 -4.47 -7.58 -13.96
C PHE A 163 -5.14 -6.63 -14.96
N TRP A 164 -4.33 -5.79 -15.61
CA TRP A 164 -4.74 -4.96 -16.74
C TRP A 164 -3.94 -5.35 -17.97
N LYS A 165 -4.68 -5.66 -19.04
CA LYS A 165 -4.09 -6.04 -20.32
C LYS A 165 -3.62 -4.81 -21.10
N ALA A 166 -2.49 -4.94 -21.77
CA ALA A 166 -1.99 -3.98 -22.74
C ALA A 166 -3.01 -3.72 -23.85
N THR A 167 -3.03 -2.48 -24.34
CA THR A 167 -3.79 -2.05 -25.52
C THR A 167 -2.88 -1.28 -26.46
N HIS A 168 -3.36 -0.96 -27.65
CA HIS A 168 -2.63 -0.11 -28.60
C HIS A 168 -2.18 1.22 -27.96
N GLY A 169 -3.08 1.90 -27.23
CA GLY A 169 -2.78 3.18 -26.58
C GLY A 169 -1.91 3.07 -25.32
N ARG A 170 -1.87 1.88 -24.70
CA ARG A 170 -1.08 1.60 -23.49
C ARG A 170 -0.45 0.21 -23.61
N PRO A 171 0.73 0.08 -24.25
CA PRO A 171 1.37 -1.20 -24.57
C PRO A 171 2.05 -1.84 -23.36
N VAL A 172 1.36 -1.90 -22.22
CA VAL A 172 1.88 -2.46 -20.96
C VAL A 172 0.84 -3.36 -20.32
N ASP A 173 1.14 -4.64 -20.24
CA ASP A 173 0.47 -5.56 -19.33
C ASP A 173 0.92 -5.22 -17.91
N PHE A 174 -0.04 -4.93 -17.04
CA PHE A 174 0.24 -4.54 -15.67
C PHE A 174 -0.41 -5.51 -14.69
N THR A 175 0.37 -6.06 -13.77
CA THR A 175 -0.13 -6.87 -12.65
C THR A 175 0.15 -6.16 -11.35
N LEU A 176 -0.90 -5.86 -10.59
CA LEU A 176 -0.81 -5.34 -9.22
C LEU A 176 -1.04 -6.48 -8.23
N LYS A 177 -0.07 -6.72 -7.35
CA LYS A 177 -0.15 -7.64 -6.22
C LYS A 177 -0.18 -6.86 -4.91
N LYS A 178 -1.28 -6.99 -4.18
CA LYS A 178 -1.54 -6.27 -2.92
C LYS A 178 -1.36 -7.24 -1.76
N ARG A 179 -0.48 -6.90 -0.83
CA ARG A 179 -0.03 -7.77 0.28
C ARG A 179 -0.21 -7.04 1.60
N TYR A 180 -0.99 -7.64 2.50
CA TYR A 180 -1.46 -7.02 3.74
C TYR A 180 -1.66 -8.05 4.84
#